data_AF-A0ABD1KUR3-F1
#
_entry.id   AF-A0ABD1KUR3-F1
#
_cell.length_a   1.000
_cell.length_b   1.000
_cell.length_c   1.000
_cell.angle_alpha   90.00
_cell.angle_beta   90.00
_cell.angle_gamma   90.00
#
_symmetry.space_group_name_H-M   'P 1'
#
loop_
_entity.id
_entity.type
_entity.pdbx_description
1 polymer ?
#
loop_
_entity_poly.entity_id
_entity_poly.type
_entity_poly.pdbx_seq_one_letter_code
_entity_poly.pdbx_strand_id
1 'polypeptide(L)'
;MAKSLRSKWKRKMRAEKRKKNAPKELARLKTALGLEGKGEIAMKDISEIATVVPAEKLKEKAQDVDMEGDGDDSGKMDMDSKLSKKTLLNEHGQYPTWMSQRQIKKQKAKRNPKKATKAKKQKKLAW
;
A
#
# COMPACT_ATOMS: atom_id res chain seq x y z
N MET A 1 3.58 32.64 -21.59
CA MET A 1 3.61 32.32 -20.13
C MET A 1 2.39 31.50 -19.75
N ALA A 2 2.57 30.43 -18.98
CA ALA A 2 1.44 29.66 -18.48
C ALA A 2 0.68 30.42 -17.37
N LYS A 3 -0.63 30.20 -17.26
CA LYS A 3 -1.45 30.79 -16.19
C LYS A 3 -1.12 30.14 -14.85
N SER A 4 -0.93 30.95 -13.81
CA SER A 4 -0.74 30.49 -12.42
C SER A 4 -1.88 29.57 -11.95
N LEU A 5 -1.56 28.61 -11.08
CA LEU A 5 -2.53 27.71 -10.45
C LEU A 5 -3.65 28.46 -9.71
N ARG A 6 -3.29 29.60 -9.11
CA ARG A 6 -4.19 30.45 -8.32
C ARG A 6 -4.94 31.49 -9.17
N SER A 7 -4.68 31.54 -10.47
CA SER A 7 -5.40 32.41 -11.41
C SER A 7 -6.91 32.20 -11.29
N LYS A 8 -7.68 33.30 -11.32
CA LYS A 8 -9.15 33.27 -11.26
C LYS A 8 -9.75 32.40 -12.36
N TRP A 9 -9.20 32.48 -13.57
CA TRP A 9 -9.63 31.68 -14.73
C TRP A 9 -9.50 30.17 -14.48
N LYS A 10 -8.32 29.70 -14.04
CA LYS A 10 -8.09 28.27 -13.79
C LYS A 10 -8.89 27.76 -12.60
N ARG A 11 -9.19 28.61 -11.60
CA ARG A 11 -10.09 28.28 -10.50
C ARG A 11 -11.53 28.11 -10.96
N LYS A 12 -12.05 29.04 -11.78
CA LYS A 12 -13.40 28.98 -12.36
C LYS A 12 -13.60 27.69 -13.16
N MET A 13 -12.71 27.38 -14.11
CA MET A 13 -12.80 26.15 -14.91
C MET A 13 -12.70 24.86 -14.07
N ARG A 14 -11.95 24.88 -12.95
CA ARG A 14 -11.91 23.74 -12.02
C ARG A 14 -13.22 23.60 -11.24
N ALA A 15 -13.87 24.69 -10.86
CA ALA A 15 -15.19 24.64 -10.23
C ALA A 15 -16.25 24.07 -11.18
N GLU A 16 -16.26 24.53 -12.44
CA GLU A 16 -17.14 24.00 -13.48
C GLU A 16 -16.90 22.50 -13.72
N LYS A 17 -15.63 22.08 -13.80
CA LYS A 17 -15.27 20.65 -13.89
C LYS A 17 -15.77 19.85 -12.68
N ARG A 18 -15.66 20.39 -11.46
CA ARG A 18 -16.18 19.72 -10.26
C ARG A 18 -17.70 19.62 -10.28
N LYS A 19 -18.44 20.63 -10.76
CA LYS A 19 -19.90 20.54 -10.90
C LYS A 19 -20.32 19.38 -11.81
N LYS A 20 -19.57 19.13 -12.90
CA LYS A 20 -19.81 18.01 -13.82
C LYS A 20 -19.41 16.65 -13.24
N ASN A 21 -18.28 16.57 -12.54
CA ASN A 21 -17.69 15.31 -12.11
C ASN A 21 -18.19 14.86 -10.73
N ALA A 22 -18.50 15.78 -9.82
CA ALA A 22 -18.97 15.48 -8.47
C ALA A 22 -20.13 14.47 -8.44
N PRO A 23 -21.24 14.64 -9.19
CA PRO A 23 -22.33 13.67 -9.14
C PRO A 23 -21.93 12.28 -9.67
N LYS A 24 -21.02 12.22 -10.65
CA LYS A 24 -20.55 10.95 -11.25
C LYS A 24 -19.67 10.16 -10.29
N GLU A 25 -18.73 10.85 -9.65
CA GLU A 25 -17.86 10.25 -8.64
C GLU A 25 -18.66 9.85 -7.40
N LEU A 26 -19.62 10.67 -6.98
CA LEU A 26 -20.49 10.37 -5.84
C LEU A 26 -21.28 9.08 -6.07
N ALA A 27 -21.91 8.93 -7.25
CA ALA A 27 -22.62 7.71 -7.61
C ALA A 27 -21.69 6.48 -7.57
N ARG A 28 -20.51 6.55 -8.18
CA ARG A 28 -19.52 5.46 -8.17
C ARG A 28 -19.06 5.08 -6.76
N LEU A 29 -18.85 6.08 -5.91
CA LEU A 29 -18.44 5.84 -4.53
C LEU A 29 -19.58 5.25 -3.70
N LYS A 30 -20.83 5.69 -3.91
CA LYS A 30 -22.00 5.09 -3.27
C LYS A 30 -22.24 3.65 -3.70
N THR A 31 -22.04 3.35 -4.99
CA THR A 31 -22.13 1.96 -5.48
C THR A 31 -21.02 1.10 -4.89
N ALA A 32 -19.78 1.61 -4.82
CA ALA A 32 -18.65 0.88 -4.23
C ALA A 32 -18.82 0.63 -2.73
N LEU A 33 -19.41 1.58 -2.01
CA LEU A 33 -19.72 1.44 -0.58
C LEU A 33 -20.99 0.61 -0.31
N GLY A 34 -21.73 0.20 -1.34
CA GLY A 34 -22.99 -0.53 -1.17
C GLY A 34 -24.13 0.27 -0.52
N LEU A 35 -23.97 1.59 -0.31
CA LEU A 35 -24.94 2.44 0.38
C LEU A 35 -26.26 2.60 -0.38
N GLU A 36 -26.25 2.41 -1.70
CA GLU A 36 -27.45 2.45 -2.54
C GLU A 36 -28.21 1.11 -2.59
N GLY A 37 -27.84 0.12 -1.76
CA GLY A 37 -28.59 -1.13 -1.60
C GLY A 37 -28.64 -2.03 -2.83
N LYS A 38 -27.84 -1.73 -3.86
CA LYS A 38 -27.74 -2.48 -5.14
C LYS A 38 -26.42 -3.22 -5.31
N GLY A 39 -25.54 -3.20 -4.30
CA GLY A 39 -24.31 -3.97 -4.30
C GLY A 39 -24.48 -5.22 -3.45
N GLU A 40 -24.17 -6.37 -4.03
CA GLU A 40 -24.14 -7.74 -3.47
C GLU A 40 -23.21 -7.92 -2.25
N ILE A 41 -22.80 -6.84 -1.58
CA ILE A 41 -22.11 -6.88 -0.29
C ILE A 41 -23.15 -6.64 0.81
N ALA A 42 -24.32 -7.25 0.67
CA ALA A 42 -25.10 -7.55 1.84
C ALA A 42 -24.29 -8.63 2.57
N MET A 43 -23.76 -8.33 3.76
CA MET A 43 -23.27 -9.34 4.71
C MET A 43 -24.32 -10.43 5.05
N LYS A 44 -25.51 -10.41 4.42
CA LYS A 44 -26.56 -11.41 4.48
C LYS A 44 -26.10 -12.75 3.90
N ASP A 45 -25.42 -12.78 2.76
CA ASP A 45 -24.97 -14.05 2.16
C ASP A 45 -23.84 -14.69 2.98
N ILE A 46 -23.04 -13.86 3.67
CA ILE A 46 -22.03 -14.33 4.65
C ILE A 46 -22.69 -14.78 5.96
N SER A 47 -23.85 -14.21 6.33
CA SER A 47 -24.56 -14.59 7.56
C SER A 47 -25.15 -16.00 7.51
N GLU A 48 -25.51 -16.51 6.33
CA GLU A 48 -25.92 -17.91 6.16
C GLU A 48 -24.74 -18.88 6.30
N ILE A 49 -23.53 -18.46 5.91
CA ILE A 49 -22.31 -19.26 6.02
C ILE A 49 -21.71 -19.19 7.44
N ALA A 50 -21.79 -18.01 8.08
CA ALA A 50 -21.28 -17.75 9.42
C ALA A 50 -22.37 -18.00 10.49
N THR A 51 -22.82 -19.24 10.63
CA THR A 51 -23.58 -19.62 11.83
C THR A 51 -22.65 -19.59 13.04
N VAL A 52 -22.98 -18.78 14.06
CA VAL A 52 -22.24 -18.75 15.33
C VAL A 52 -22.49 -20.08 16.05
N VAL A 53 -21.51 -20.98 15.97
CA VAL A 53 -21.54 -22.26 16.68
C VAL A 53 -21.16 -22.02 18.15
N PRO A 54 -22.00 -22.41 19.13
CA PRO A 54 -21.67 -22.33 20.55
C PRO A 54 -20.41 -23.13 20.87
N ALA A 55 -19.57 -22.63 21.79
CA ALA A 55 -18.28 -23.22 22.14
C ALA A 55 -18.36 -24.69 22.61
N GLU A 56 -19.51 -25.11 23.13
CA GLU A 56 -19.79 -26.48 23.56
C GLU A 56 -19.71 -27.49 22.40
N LYS A 57 -20.13 -27.10 21.19
CA LYS A 57 -20.11 -27.96 19.99
C LYS A 57 -18.74 -28.08 19.32
N LEU A 58 -17.80 -27.19 19.65
CA LEU A 58 -16.43 -27.21 19.10
C LEU A 58 -15.53 -28.20 19.86
N LYS A 59 -15.84 -28.47 21.13
CA LYS A 59 -15.08 -29.44 21.94
C LYS A 59 -15.27 -30.88 21.49
N GLU A 60 -16.39 -31.20 20.85
CA GLU A 60 -16.70 -32.55 20.35
C GLU A 60 -16.09 -32.84 18.96
N LYS A 61 -15.76 -31.82 18.17
CA LYS A 61 -15.28 -31.99 16.77
C LYS A 61 -13.76 -31.92 16.59
N ALA A 62 -13.00 -31.62 17.63
CA ALA A 62 -11.55 -31.45 17.54
C ALA A 62 -10.74 -32.77 17.54
N GLN A 63 -11.40 -33.93 17.41
CA GLN A 63 -10.75 -35.23 17.53
C GLN A 63 -10.45 -35.95 16.22
N ASP A 64 -10.77 -35.38 15.05
CA ASP A 64 -10.37 -35.99 13.78
C ASP A 64 -10.28 -34.94 12.66
N VAL A 65 -9.23 -35.06 11.83
CA VAL A 65 -8.91 -34.38 10.56
C VAL A 65 -7.63 -33.54 10.63
N ASP A 66 -6.50 -34.24 10.43
CA ASP A 66 -5.27 -33.69 9.86
C ASP A 66 -5.54 -33.23 8.41
N MET A 67 -5.29 -31.96 8.10
CA MET A 67 -5.30 -31.44 6.72
C MET A 67 -3.90 -30.98 6.35
N GLU A 68 -3.21 -31.88 5.65
CA GLU A 68 -1.93 -31.69 4.98
C GLU A 68 -2.18 -31.24 3.52
N GLY A 69 -1.41 -30.24 3.05
CA GLY A 69 -1.28 -29.84 1.64
C GLY A 69 -2.11 -28.61 1.23
N ASP A 70 -1.72 -27.79 0.26
CA ASP A 70 -0.51 -27.62 -0.55
C ASP A 70 -0.66 -26.24 -1.23
N GLY A 71 0.46 -25.57 -1.53
CA GLY A 71 0.58 -24.59 -2.63
C GLY A 71 -0.14 -23.24 -2.55
N ASP A 72 0.56 -22.21 -2.04
CA ASP A 72 0.66 -20.93 -2.77
C ASP A 72 1.90 -20.12 -2.34
N ASP A 73 3.03 -20.35 -3.03
CA ASP A 73 4.28 -19.58 -2.88
C ASP A 73 4.26 -18.27 -3.72
N SER A 74 3.08 -17.67 -3.94
CA SER A 74 2.94 -16.41 -4.70
C SER A 74 2.62 -15.18 -3.84
N GLY A 75 2.75 -15.28 -2.52
CA GLY A 75 2.39 -14.20 -1.59
C GLY A 75 3.33 -14.01 -0.39
N LYS A 76 4.48 -14.69 -0.36
CA LYS A 76 5.43 -14.53 0.76
C LYS A 76 6.14 -13.18 0.64
N MET A 77 5.55 -12.14 1.23
CA MET A 77 6.27 -10.89 1.45
C MET A 77 7.52 -11.22 2.25
N ASP A 78 8.69 -10.78 1.77
CA ASP A 78 10.00 -10.94 2.39
C ASP A 78 10.11 -10.08 3.67
N MET A 79 9.23 -10.36 4.63
CA MET A 79 9.11 -9.70 5.93
C MET A 79 9.82 -10.50 7.03
N ASP A 80 10.11 -11.77 6.77
CA ASP A 80 10.66 -12.71 7.75
C ASP A 80 12.18 -12.88 7.65
N SER A 81 12.83 -12.29 6.64
CA SER A 81 14.28 -12.27 6.58
C SER A 81 14.84 -11.36 7.68
N LYS A 82 15.83 -11.84 8.43
CA LYS A 82 16.41 -11.16 9.60
C LYS A 82 17.11 -9.87 9.17
N LEU A 83 16.35 -8.77 9.04
CA LEU A 83 16.89 -7.47 8.68
C LEU A 83 17.57 -6.82 9.89
N SER A 84 18.77 -6.33 9.67
CA SER A 84 19.45 -5.51 10.67
C SER A 84 18.72 -4.18 10.89
N LYS A 85 18.16 -3.94 12.09
CA LYS A 85 17.39 -2.71 12.42
C LYS A 85 18.13 -1.40 12.10
N LYS A 86 19.47 -1.41 12.20
CA LYS A 86 20.32 -0.23 11.95
C LYS A 86 20.61 0.03 10.47
N THR A 87 20.75 -1.02 9.66
CA THR A 87 21.18 -0.87 8.25
C THR A 87 20.13 -1.24 7.23
N LEU A 88 19.04 -1.88 7.67
CA LEU A 88 17.96 -2.40 6.83
C LEU A 88 18.47 -3.38 5.75
N LEU A 89 19.61 -4.01 6.02
CA LEU A 89 20.22 -5.02 5.14
C LEU A 89 19.86 -6.42 5.64
N ASN A 90 19.72 -7.34 4.69
CA ASN A 90 19.60 -8.77 4.94
C ASN A 90 20.98 -9.41 5.26
N GLU A 91 20.99 -10.72 5.54
CA GLU A 91 22.19 -11.50 5.86
C GLU A 91 23.24 -11.47 4.73
N HIS A 92 22.81 -11.32 3.48
CA HIS A 92 23.66 -11.20 2.30
C HIS A 92 24.10 -9.75 1.99
N GLY A 93 23.74 -8.76 2.83
CA GLY A 93 24.14 -7.36 2.65
C GLY A 93 23.37 -6.59 1.56
N GLN A 94 22.24 -7.13 1.11
CA GLN A 94 21.35 -6.54 0.11
C GLN A 94 20.17 -5.80 0.78
N TYR A 95 19.68 -4.76 0.12
CA TYR A 95 18.47 -4.03 0.55
C TYR A 95 17.21 -4.75 0.08
N PRO A 96 16.08 -4.61 0.81
CA PRO A 96 14.81 -5.17 0.38
C PRO A 96 14.40 -4.71 -1.02
N THR A 97 13.77 -5.60 -1.79
CA THR A 97 13.35 -5.38 -3.18
C THR A 97 12.36 -4.22 -3.32
N TRP A 98 11.52 -3.98 -2.30
CA TRP A 98 10.58 -2.85 -2.24
C TRP A 98 11.26 -1.50 -2.02
N MET A 99 12.52 -1.47 -1.59
CA MET A 99 13.24 -0.23 -1.31
C MET A 99 13.73 0.42 -2.60
N SER A 100 13.20 1.59 -2.92
CA SER A 100 13.60 2.32 -4.14
C SER A 100 15.09 2.71 -4.12
N GLN A 101 15.72 2.77 -5.30
CA GLN A 101 17.12 3.18 -5.45
C GLN A 101 17.44 4.54 -4.78
N ARG A 102 16.46 5.45 -4.73
CA ARG A 102 16.60 6.75 -4.07
C ARG A 102 16.68 6.61 -2.55
N GLN A 103 15.85 5.75 -1.95
CA GLN A 103 15.89 5.47 -0.52
C GLN A 103 17.20 4.77 -0.13
N ILE A 104 17.67 3.81 -0.93
CA ILE A 104 18.97 3.14 -0.74
C ILE A 104 20.11 4.17 -0.69
N LYS A 105 20.14 5.12 -1.65
CA LYS A 105 21.15 6.20 -1.69
C LYS A 105 21.09 7.10 -0.44
N LYS A 106 19.90 7.43 0.05
CA LYS A 106 19.71 8.20 1.30
C LYS A 106 20.25 7.45 2.51
N GLN A 107 19.96 6.15 2.64
CA GLN A 107 20.40 5.33 3.76
C GLN A 107 21.94 5.19 3.77
N LYS A 108 22.55 4.96 2.59
CA LYS A 108 24.02 4.96 2.42
C LYS A 108 24.65 6.30 2.81
N ALA A 109 24.02 7.43 2.45
CA ALA A 109 24.49 8.76 2.82
C ALA A 109 24.44 9.04 4.32
N LYS A 110 23.40 8.54 5.02
CA LYS A 110 23.31 8.62 6.49
C LYS A 110 24.40 7.82 7.19
N ARG A 111 24.74 6.62 6.68
CA ARG A 111 25.80 5.75 7.23
C ARG A 111 27.19 6.33 7.03
N ASN A 112 27.47 6.86 5.83
CA ASN A 112 28.78 7.36 5.45
C ASN A 112 28.71 8.81 4.93
N PRO A 113 28.50 9.81 5.82
CA PRO A 113 28.37 11.22 5.41
C PRO A 113 29.63 11.74 4.71
N LYS A 114 30.81 11.22 5.06
CA LYS A 114 32.10 11.56 4.44
C LYS A 114 32.23 11.12 2.98
N LYS A 115 31.53 10.06 2.55
CA LYS A 115 31.52 9.61 1.14
C LYS A 115 30.46 10.36 0.31
N ALA A 116 29.33 10.72 0.91
CA ALA A 116 28.27 11.47 0.25
C ALA A 116 28.68 12.92 -0.09
N THR A 117 29.49 13.56 0.75
CA THR A 117 30.01 14.91 0.51
C THR A 117 31.08 14.95 -0.58
N LYS A 118 31.88 13.89 -0.76
CA LYS A 118 32.86 13.79 -1.85
C LYS A 118 32.20 13.75 -3.24
N ALA A 119 31.03 13.10 -3.37
CA ALA A 119 30.30 13.05 -4.64
C ALA A 119 29.69 14.41 -5.05
N LYS A 120 29.41 15.30 -4.08
CA LYS A 120 28.90 16.65 -4.36
C LYS A 120 30.00 17.68 -4.65
N LYS A 121 31.26 17.39 -4.30
CA LYS A 121 32.40 18.32 -4.51
C LYS A 121 32.93 18.35 -5.95
N GLN A 122 32.47 17.47 -6.84
CA GLN A 122 32.98 17.33 -8.21
C GLN A 122 32.07 17.97 -9.29
N LYS A 123 31.30 19.01 -8.94
CA LYS A 123 30.63 19.86 -9.94
C LYS A 123 30.86 21.33 -9.63
N LYS A 124 32.11 21.76 -9.77
CA LYS A 124 32.40 23.14 -10.19
C LYS A 124 32.44 23.11 -11.72
N LEU A 125 31.28 23.18 -12.36
CA LEU A 125 31.25 23.71 -13.72
C LEU A 125 31.41 25.21 -13.56
N ALA A 126 32.62 25.70 -13.80
CA ALA A 126 32.86 27.08 -14.15
C ALA A 126 32.63 27.17 -15.66
N TRP A 127 31.45 27.67 -16.04
CA TRP A 127 31.19 28.41 -17.27
C TRP A 127 29.85 29.14 -17.10
#